data_AF-A0A816LVL7-F1
#
_entry.id   AF-A0A816LVL7-F1
#
_cell.length_a   1.000
_cell.length_b   1.000
_cell.length_c   1.000
_cell.angle_alpha   90.00
_cell.angle_beta   90.00
_cell.angle_gamma   90.00
#
_symmetry.space_group_name_H-M   'P 1'
#
loop_
_entity.id
_entity.type
_entity.pdbx_description
1 polymer ?
#
loop_
_entity_poly.entity_id
_entity_poly.type
_entity_poly.pdbx_seq_one_letter_code
_entity_poly.pdbx_strand_id
1 'polypeptide(L)'
;MQNDRNMLHAKRPRIMVERSCTTQVDRPEDRWPANSPDLNLLDYCIWDELVEAMNWNQVTSKQTLIEELKRGCRKVRSDVVFESCNSWTARLLKVSKNNEKHLNK
;
A
#
# COMPACT_ATOMS: atom_id res chain seq x y z
N MET A 1 39.50 21.45 34.60
CA MET A 1 38.63 22.00 33.53
C MET A 1 38.43 20.90 32.50
N GLN A 2 37.19 20.77 32.05
CA GLN A 2 36.59 19.62 31.38
C GLN A 2 37.17 19.33 29.98
N ASN A 3 37.47 18.05 29.74
CA ASN A 3 37.38 17.22 28.52
C ASN A 3 37.79 17.74 27.12
N ASP A 4 38.86 17.12 26.60
CA ASP A 4 38.83 16.07 25.58
C ASP A 4 37.91 16.16 24.33
N ARG A 5 38.58 15.84 23.20
CA ARG A 5 38.09 15.35 21.88
C ARG A 5 37.83 16.37 20.79
N ASN A 6 38.93 16.93 20.28
CA ASN A 6 39.09 17.11 18.84
C ASN A 6 39.45 15.75 18.21
N MET A 7 38.53 15.14 17.46
CA MET A 7 38.92 14.19 16.41
C MET A 7 38.07 14.39 15.16
N LEU A 8 38.81 14.63 14.10
CA LEU A 8 38.46 14.99 12.74
C LEU A 8 37.61 13.96 11.97
N HIS A 9 36.84 14.53 11.03
CA HIS A 9 36.52 14.01 9.70
C HIS A 9 35.71 12.72 9.54
N ALA A 10 34.41 12.91 9.36
CA ALA A 10 33.72 12.33 8.19
C ALA A 10 32.63 13.30 7.71
N LYS A 11 32.90 14.04 6.63
CA LYS A 11 31.86 14.77 5.88
C LYS A 11 30.92 13.74 5.25
N ARG A 12 29.76 13.50 5.85
CA ARG A 12 28.67 12.81 5.14
C ARG A 12 28.04 13.80 4.17
N PRO A 13 27.91 13.49 2.87
CA PRO A 13 27.24 14.38 1.93
C PRO A 13 25.78 14.55 2.35
N ARG A 14 25.40 15.80 2.58
CA ARG A 14 24.03 16.24 2.79
C ARG A 14 23.32 16.06 1.45
N ILE A 15 22.53 15.01 1.28
CA ILE A 15 21.62 14.91 0.16
C ILE A 15 20.58 16.03 0.36
N MET A 16 20.76 17.15 -0.36
CA MET A 16 19.70 18.15 -0.50
C MET A 16 18.63 17.52 -1.38
N VAL A 17 17.56 17.05 -0.76
CA VAL A 17 16.26 17.03 -1.41
C VAL A 17 15.63 18.39 -1.13
N GLU A 18 15.98 19.39 -1.94
CA GLU A 18 15.12 20.55 -2.08
C GLU A 18 13.83 20.08 -2.76
N ARG A 19 12.78 19.89 -1.97
CA ARG A 19 11.42 20.11 -2.44
C ARG A 19 10.87 21.24 -1.61
N SER A 20 10.69 22.38 -2.27
CA SER A 20 10.00 23.56 -1.75
C SER A 20 8.77 23.12 -0.98
N CYS A 21 8.76 23.44 0.31
CA CYS A 21 7.60 23.32 1.17
C CYS A 21 6.58 24.37 0.71
N THR A 22 5.71 24.02 -0.23
CA THR A 22 4.41 24.67 -0.34
C THR A 22 3.50 23.99 0.66
N THR A 23 3.23 24.67 1.77
CA THR A 23 2.14 24.37 2.71
C THR A 23 0.80 24.56 1.98
N GLN A 24 0.45 23.62 1.11
CA GLN A 24 -0.93 23.28 0.85
C GLN A 24 -1.22 22.09 1.77
N VAL A 25 -2.15 22.27 2.70
CA VAL A 25 -2.69 21.14 3.45
C VAL A 25 -3.54 20.38 2.43
N ASP A 26 -2.92 19.43 1.72
CA ASP A 26 -3.61 18.55 0.79
C ASP A 26 -4.84 18.00 1.51
N ARG A 27 -6.04 18.19 0.94
CA ARG A 27 -7.22 17.56 1.51
C ARG A 27 -6.97 16.04 1.49
N PRO A 28 -7.52 15.27 2.45
CA PRO A 28 -7.35 13.81 2.43
C PRO A 28 -7.70 13.18 1.08
N GLU A 29 -8.60 13.82 0.34
CA GLU A 29 -9.08 13.47 -1.00
C GLU A 29 -8.04 13.73 -2.11
N ASP A 30 -7.14 14.69 -1.94
CA ASP A 30 -6.10 15.06 -2.92
C ASP A 30 -4.90 14.11 -2.90
N ARG A 31 -4.81 13.24 -1.88
CA ARG A 31 -3.66 12.30 -1.72
C ARG A 31 -3.78 11.03 -2.54
N TRP A 32 -5.00 10.67 -2.98
CA TRP A 32 -5.22 9.45 -3.73
C TRP A 32 -5.63 9.76 -5.17
N PRO A 33 -4.88 9.27 -6.18
CA PRO A 33 -5.23 9.51 -7.56
C PRO A 33 -6.58 8.86 -7.91
N ALA A 34 -7.42 9.59 -8.65
CA ALA A 34 -8.68 9.07 -9.15
C ALA A 34 -8.43 7.80 -10.01
N ASN A 35 -9.42 6.90 -10.04
CA ASN A 35 -9.39 5.67 -10.85
C ASN A 35 -8.14 4.80 -10.66
N SER A 36 -7.58 4.72 -9.45
CA SER A 36 -6.33 3.99 -9.18
C SER A 36 -6.52 2.74 -8.33
N PRO A 37 -7.21 1.69 -8.85
CA PRO A 37 -7.30 0.40 -8.16
C PRO A 37 -5.92 -0.27 -8.06
N ASP A 38 -4.98 0.09 -8.95
CA ASP A 38 -3.58 -0.35 -8.92
C ASP A 38 -2.76 0.20 -7.75
N LEU A 39 -3.34 1.06 -6.94
CA LEU A 39 -2.71 1.51 -5.71
C LEU A 39 -3.49 1.04 -4.49
N ASN A 40 -4.75 0.63 -4.64
CA ASN A 40 -5.62 0.29 -3.52
C ASN A 40 -5.46 -1.17 -3.13
N LEU A 41 -4.90 -1.40 -1.95
CA LEU A 41 -4.59 -2.74 -1.43
C LEU A 41 -5.78 -3.69 -1.41
N LEU A 42 -6.99 -3.16 -1.20
CA LEU A 42 -8.20 -3.96 -1.29
C LEU A 42 -8.44 -4.44 -2.73
N ASP A 43 -8.31 -3.55 -3.71
CA ASP A 43 -8.66 -3.80 -5.11
C ASP A 43 -7.68 -4.70 -5.84
N TYR A 44 -6.38 -4.60 -5.53
CA TYR A 44 -5.37 -5.38 -6.23
C TYR A 44 -4.99 -6.70 -5.57
N CYS A 45 -5.43 -6.96 -4.35
CA CYS A 45 -5.03 -8.15 -3.61
C CYS A 45 -6.16 -8.73 -2.76
N ILE A 46 -6.65 -7.99 -1.77
CA ILE A 46 -7.52 -8.58 -0.74
C ILE A 46 -8.85 -9.08 -1.31
N TRP A 47 -9.42 -8.40 -2.30
CA TRP A 47 -10.66 -8.87 -2.93
C TRP A 47 -10.44 -10.18 -3.70
N ASP A 48 -9.32 -10.33 -4.39
CA ASP A 48 -9.02 -11.55 -5.16
C ASP A 48 -8.87 -12.75 -4.20
N GLU A 49 -8.11 -12.59 -3.12
CA GLU A 49 -7.96 -13.59 -2.05
C GLU A 49 -9.28 -13.96 -1.37
N LEU A 50 -10.14 -12.97 -1.12
CA LEU A 50 -11.45 -13.22 -0.53
C LEU A 50 -12.34 -14.04 -1.47
N VAL A 51 -12.35 -13.69 -2.76
CA VAL A 51 -13.13 -14.38 -3.79
C VAL A 51 -12.67 -15.84 -3.93
N GLU A 52 -11.36 -16.10 -3.88
CA GLU A 52 -10.79 -17.45 -3.89
C GLU A 52 -11.13 -18.25 -2.63
N ALA A 53 -11.21 -17.59 -1.47
CA ALA A 53 -11.55 -18.24 -0.20
C ALA A 53 -13.04 -18.60 -0.05
N MET A 54 -13.91 -17.98 -0.84
CA MET A 54 -15.36 -18.18 -0.79
C MET A 54 -15.80 -19.51 -1.41
N ASN A 55 -16.82 -20.14 -0.81
CA ASN A 55 -17.47 -21.30 -1.39
C ASN A 55 -18.77 -20.86 -2.07
N TRP A 56 -18.64 -20.42 -3.32
CA TRP A 56 -19.76 -19.88 -4.10
C TRP A 56 -20.93 -20.86 -4.25
N ASN A 57 -20.69 -22.17 -4.19
CA ASN A 57 -21.75 -23.18 -4.24
C ASN A 57 -22.68 -23.15 -3.03
N GLN A 58 -22.25 -22.56 -1.89
CA GLN A 58 -23.10 -22.38 -0.71
C GLN A 58 -23.91 -21.08 -0.73
N VAL A 59 -23.58 -20.16 -1.65
CA VAL A 59 -24.21 -18.84 -1.73
C VAL A 59 -25.48 -18.92 -2.57
N THR A 60 -26.60 -19.14 -1.89
CA THR A 60 -27.96 -19.24 -2.48
C THR A 60 -28.89 -18.10 -2.07
N SER A 61 -28.48 -17.29 -1.08
CA SER A 61 -29.26 -16.17 -0.55
C SER A 61 -28.34 -15.08 -0.01
N LYS A 62 -28.90 -13.90 0.27
CA LYS A 62 -28.16 -12.82 0.95
C LYS A 62 -27.58 -13.26 2.30
N GLN A 63 -28.30 -14.09 3.04
CA GLN A 63 -27.85 -14.56 4.36
C GLN A 63 -26.62 -15.47 4.21
N THR A 64 -26.68 -16.45 3.31
CA THR A 64 -25.55 -17.35 3.06
C THR A 64 -24.36 -16.62 2.44
N LEU A 65 -24.58 -15.57 1.65
CA LEU A 65 -23.52 -14.65 1.20
C LEU A 65 -22.81 -13.97 2.39
N ILE A 66 -23.55 -13.40 3.35
CA ILE A 66 -22.97 -12.73 4.52
C ILE A 66 -22.15 -13.71 5.36
N GLU A 67 -22.66 -14.93 5.55
CA GLU A 67 -21.97 -15.99 6.29
C GLU A 67 -20.68 -16.41 5.59
N GLU A 68 -20.73 -16.62 4.29
CA GLU A 68 -19.57 -16.98 3.47
C GLU A 68 -18.53 -15.87 3.40
N LEU A 69 -18.93 -14.59 3.32
CA LEU A 69 -18.02 -13.46 3.40
C LEU A 69 -17.29 -13.44 4.75
N LYS A 70 -18.03 -13.58 5.87
CA LYS A 70 -17.44 -13.66 7.21
C LYS A 70 -16.47 -14.85 7.33
N ARG A 71 -16.80 -15.99 6.74
CA ARG A 71 -15.93 -17.18 6.71
C ARG A 71 -14.68 -16.93 5.86
N GLY A 72 -14.84 -16.35 4.67
CA GLY A 72 -13.76 -15.99 3.75
C GLY A 72 -12.77 -15.03 4.39
N CYS A 73 -13.25 -13.97 5.06
CA CYS A 73 -12.37 -13.02 5.76
C CYS A 73 -11.50 -13.67 6.84
N ARG A 74 -11.96 -14.75 7.49
CA ARG A 74 -11.16 -15.50 8.47
C ARG A 74 -10.11 -16.42 7.84
N LYS A 75 -10.23 -16.69 6.53
CA LYS A 75 -9.32 -17.55 5.77
C LYS A 75 -8.24 -16.78 5.03
N VAL A 76 -8.46 -15.49 4.76
CA VAL A 76 -7.42 -14.62 4.22
C VAL A 76 -6.22 -14.69 5.14
N ARG A 77 -5.08 -15.13 4.58
CA ARG A 77 -3.87 -15.34 5.37
C ARG A 77 -3.26 -13.99 5.75
N SER A 78 -2.72 -13.90 6.96
CA SER A 78 -2.13 -12.66 7.45
C SER A 78 -0.87 -12.26 6.67
N ASP A 79 -0.08 -13.24 6.22
CA ASP A 79 1.11 -13.03 5.38
C ASP A 79 0.76 -12.30 4.08
N VAL A 80 -0.34 -12.63 3.42
CA VAL A 80 -0.81 -11.95 2.20
C VAL A 80 -1.11 -10.47 2.45
N VAL A 81 -1.67 -10.13 3.61
CA VAL A 81 -1.90 -8.72 4.00
C VAL A 81 -0.56 -7.98 4.17
N PHE A 82 0.45 -8.62 4.78
CA PHE A 82 1.76 -8.02 4.95
C PHE A 82 2.53 -7.91 3.62
N GLU A 83 2.50 -8.94 2.79
CA GLU A 83 3.14 -8.98 1.48
C GLU A 83 2.56 -7.93 0.54
N SER A 84 1.23 -7.78 0.52
CA SER A 84 0.58 -6.73 -0.25
C SER A 84 1.00 -5.34 0.22
N CYS A 85 1.03 -5.08 1.53
CA CYS A 85 1.55 -3.82 2.08
C CYS A 85 3.00 -3.57 1.66
N ASN A 86 3.86 -4.59 1.73
CA ASN A 86 5.26 -4.49 1.34
C ASN A 86 5.44 -4.24 -0.17
N SER A 87 4.53 -4.79 -0.99
CA SER A 87 4.54 -4.60 -2.44
C SER A 87 4.10 -3.19 -2.87
N TRP A 88 3.36 -2.47 -2.02
CA TRP A 88 2.76 -1.17 -2.35
C TRP A 88 3.80 -0.14 -2.84
N THR A 89 4.93 -0.02 -2.14
CA THR A 89 6.01 0.90 -2.54
C THR A 89 6.56 0.55 -3.93
N ALA A 90 6.71 -0.74 -4.22
CA ALA A 90 7.17 -1.20 -5.53
C ALA A 90 6.14 -0.89 -6.63
N ARG A 91 4.85 -1.02 -6.34
CA ARG A 91 3.76 -0.65 -7.29
C ARG A 91 3.73 0.86 -7.54
N LEU A 92 3.85 1.68 -6.49
CA LEU A 92 3.92 3.13 -6.61
C LEU A 92 5.10 3.56 -7.51
N LEU A 93 6.28 2.96 -7.31
CA LEU A 93 7.44 3.21 -8.16
C LEU A 93 7.21 2.77 -9.62
N LYS A 94 6.49 1.67 -9.86
CA LYS A 94 6.13 1.23 -11.20
C LYS A 94 5.17 2.22 -11.88
N VAL A 95 4.12 2.68 -11.19
CA VAL A 95 3.18 3.68 -11.73
C VAL A 95 3.91 4.97 -12.09
N SER A 96 4.79 5.45 -11.21
CA SER A 96 5.61 6.65 -11.47
C SER A 96 6.51 6.48 -12.70
N LYS A 97 7.11 5.31 -12.89
CA LYS A 97 7.96 5.00 -14.07
C LYS A 97 7.17 4.77 -15.35
N ASN A 98 5.90 4.37 -15.25
CA ASN A 98 5.04 4.06 -16.39
C ASN A 98 4.26 5.30 -16.90
N ASN A 99 4.71 6.52 -16.57
CA ASN A 99 4.01 7.77 -16.87
C ASN A 99 2.54 7.73 -16.39
N GLU A 100 2.31 7.23 -15.17
CA GLU A 100 0.99 7.18 -14.51
C GLU A 100 -0.03 6.25 -15.19
N LYS A 101 0.41 5.38 -16.10
CA LYS A 101 -0.45 4.34 -16.70
C LYS A 101 -0.69 3.17 -15.75
N HIS A 102 -1.85 2.53 -15.93
CA HIS A 102 -2.28 1.35 -15.18
C HIS A 102 -1.26 0.21 -15.20
N LEU A 103 -1.21 -0.53 -14.09
CA LEU A 103 -0.42 -1.74 -13.97
C LEU A 103 -1.28 -2.94 -14.40
N ASN A 104 -0.67 -3.90 -15.08
CA ASN A 104 -1.32 -5.19 -15.26
C ASN A 104 -1.34 -5.94 -13.92
N LYS A 105 -2.46 -6.60 -13.62
CA LYS A 105 -2.57 -7.58 -12.53
C LYS A 105 -1.80 -8.84 -12.87
#